data_AF-A0A9J7HTH0-F1
#
_entry.id   AF-A0A9J7HTH0-F1
#
_cell.length_a   1.000
_cell.length_b   1.000
_cell.length_c   1.000
_cell.angle_alpha   90.00
_cell.angle_beta   90.00
_cell.angle_gamma   90.00
#
_symmetry.space_group_name_H-M   'P 1'
#
loop_
_entity.id
_entity.type
_entity.pdbx_description
1 polymer ?
#
loop_
_entity_poly.entity_id
_entity_poly.type
_entity_poly.pdbx_seq_one_letter_code
_entity_poly.pdbx_strand_id
1 'polypeptide(L)'
;MALTASATPEAVTAIIDSLSMKNVLQIKGDLDRSNIFLVSKKKNTLQKDFLGLTQALQRATIDDFEKHLVYVPIKNQVMEVWRMLRRHASPALRDAISYFHSSMSSSMKGKVLAAYKAGTIKVLVATVAFGMVGEPSAICLYK
;
A
#
# COMPACT_ATOMS: atom_id res chain seq x y z
N MET A 1 0.83 12.04 27.06
CA MET A 1 0.07 12.20 25.81
C MET A 1 -0.11 10.83 25.19
N ALA A 2 -1.33 10.45 24.83
CA ALA A 2 -1.63 9.17 24.17
C ALA A 2 -2.14 9.46 22.76
N LEU A 3 -1.67 8.69 21.78
CA LEU A 3 -2.04 8.81 20.37
C LEU A 3 -2.67 7.50 19.91
N THR A 4 -3.81 7.56 19.24
CA THR A 4 -4.49 6.40 18.67
C THR A 4 -5.15 6.79 17.35
N ALA A 5 -5.14 5.88 16.38
CA ALA A 5 -5.83 6.07 15.11
C ALA A 5 -7.33 5.71 15.22
N SER A 6 -7.65 4.62 15.93
CA SER A 6 -9.02 4.15 16.15
C SER A 6 -9.48 4.55 17.55
N ALA A 7 -10.04 5.76 17.67
CA ALA A 7 -10.52 6.34 18.93
C ALA A 7 -11.98 5.96 19.23
N THR A 8 -12.31 4.66 19.26
CA THR A 8 -13.64 4.21 19.71
C THR A 8 -13.83 4.57 21.19
N PRO A 9 -15.07 4.78 21.66
CA PRO A 9 -15.31 5.13 23.07
C PRO A 9 -14.67 4.14 24.06
N GLU A 10 -14.74 2.85 23.77
CA GLU A 10 -14.19 1.78 24.60
C GLU A 10 -12.67 1.84 24.66
N ALA A 11 -12.02 2.07 23.51
CA ALA A 11 -10.58 2.21 23.44
C ALA A 11 -10.09 3.45 24.21
N VAL A 12 -10.82 4.56 24.11
CA VAL A 12 -10.48 5.79 24.84
C VAL A 12 -10.59 5.58 26.35
N THR A 13 -11.70 5.00 26.83
CA THR A 13 -11.89 4.69 28.26
C THR A 13 -10.78 3.77 28.77
N ALA A 14 -10.49 2.69 28.04
CA ALA A 14 -9.43 1.77 28.41
C ALA A 14 -8.06 2.45 28.51
N ILE A 15 -7.75 3.40 27.60
CA ILE A 15 -6.51 4.19 27.66
C ILE A 15 -6.48 5.10 28.90
N ILE A 16 -7.57 5.82 29.17
CA ILE A 16 -7.66 6.73 30.33
C ILE A 16 -7.46 5.95 31.62
N ASP A 17 -8.15 4.83 31.77
CA ASP A 17 -8.09 3.99 32.97
C ASP A 17 -6.71 3.36 33.14
N SER A 18 -6.18 2.74 32.08
CA SER A 18 -4.88 2.05 32.12
C SER A 18 -3.72 3.01 32.42
N LEU A 19 -3.82 4.26 31.97
CA LEU A 19 -2.81 5.29 32.21
C LEU A 19 -3.15 6.21 33.40
N SER A 20 -4.26 5.94 34.10
CA SER A 20 -4.76 6.74 35.23
C SER A 20 -4.79 8.25 34.95
N MET A 21 -5.18 8.62 33.73
CA MET A 21 -5.16 10.02 33.29
C MET A 21 -6.30 10.80 33.95
N LYS A 22 -6.04 12.05 34.35
CA LYS A 22 -7.03 12.96 34.95
C LYS A 22 -7.18 14.20 34.06
N ASN A 23 -8.38 14.78 34.02
CA ASN A 23 -8.70 16.00 33.24
C ASN A 23 -8.23 15.91 31.77
N VAL A 24 -8.61 14.83 31.08
CA VAL A 24 -8.12 14.52 29.73
C VAL A 24 -8.78 15.42 28.68
N LEU A 25 -7.95 16.20 27.98
CA LEU A 25 -8.35 16.85 26.74
C LEU A 25 -8.31 15.83 25.59
N GLN A 26 -9.45 15.61 24.93
CA GLN A 26 -9.54 14.74 23.75
C GLN A 26 -9.61 15.59 22.49
N ILE A 27 -8.63 15.42 21.59
CA ILE A 27 -8.61 16.06 20.28
C ILE A 27 -8.79 14.98 19.23
N LYS A 28 -9.77 15.14 18.34
CA LYS A 28 -10.08 14.22 17.24
C LYS A 28 -9.92 14.95 15.92
N GLY A 29 -9.14 14.37 15.02
CA GLY A 29 -9.04 14.83 13.63
C GLY A 29 -10.18 14.26 12.78
N ASP A 30 -10.35 14.84 11.60
CA ASP A 30 -11.22 14.29 10.57
C ASP A 30 -10.54 13.09 9.88
N LEU A 31 -11.36 12.10 9.49
CA LEU A 31 -10.94 10.95 8.71
C LEU A 31 -11.06 11.21 7.20
N ASP A 32 -11.82 12.23 6.79
CA ASP A 32 -12.00 12.54 5.39
C ASP A 32 -10.68 12.96 4.72
N ARG A 33 -10.51 12.48 3.49
CA ARG A 33 -9.35 12.74 2.65
C ARG A 33 -9.86 13.13 1.28
N SER A 34 -10.26 14.40 1.15
CA SER A 34 -10.80 14.98 -0.08
C SER A 34 -9.91 14.80 -1.32
N ASN A 35 -8.62 14.52 -1.13
CA ASN A 35 -7.66 14.22 -2.17
C ASN A 35 -7.62 12.74 -2.62
N ILE A 36 -8.49 11.87 -2.07
CA ILE A 36 -8.56 10.43 -2.39
C ILE A 36 -9.88 10.11 -3.10
N PHE A 37 -9.77 9.61 -4.34
CA PHE A 37 -10.92 9.10 -5.08
C PHE A 37 -11.10 7.59 -4.83
N LEU A 38 -12.31 7.18 -4.44
CA LEU A 38 -12.64 5.79 -4.11
C LEU A 38 -13.44 5.14 -5.24
N VAL A 39 -12.97 3.98 -5.72
CA VAL A 39 -13.66 3.18 -6.75
C VAL A 39 -13.80 1.75 -6.26
N SER A 40 -15.01 1.19 -6.38
CA SER A 40 -15.28 -0.22 -6.13
C SER A 40 -15.68 -0.92 -7.42
N LYS A 41 -15.07 -2.08 -7.68
CA LYS A 41 -15.36 -2.91 -8.87
C LYS A 41 -15.62 -4.35 -8.44
N LYS A 42 -16.53 -5.03 -9.13
CA LYS A 42 -16.74 -6.47 -8.93
C LYS A 42 -15.51 -7.24 -9.42
N LYS A 43 -14.94 -8.05 -8.53
CA LYS A 43 -13.81 -8.93 -8.85
C LYS A 43 -14.15 -9.89 -9.99
N ASN A 44 -13.24 -10.04 -10.94
CA ASN A 44 -13.33 -10.96 -12.07
C ASN A 44 -12.10 -11.88 -12.06
N THR A 45 -11.52 -12.14 -13.23
CA THR A 45 -10.24 -12.81 -13.38
C THR A 45 -9.12 -11.79 -13.16
N LEU A 46 -7.99 -12.27 -12.65
CA LEU A 46 -6.80 -11.46 -12.39
C LEU A 46 -6.35 -10.66 -13.61
N GLN A 47 -6.49 -11.20 -14.82
CA GLN A 47 -6.17 -10.46 -16.06
C GLN A 47 -7.10 -9.28 -16.31
N LYS A 48 -8.42 -9.46 -16.09
CA LYS A 48 -9.42 -8.39 -16.28
C LYS A 48 -9.30 -7.32 -15.20
N ASP A 49 -9.09 -7.73 -13.96
CA ASP A 49 -9.00 -6.82 -12.81
C ASP A 49 -7.81 -5.86 -12.95
N PHE A 50 -6.69 -6.33 -13.53
CA PHE A 50 -5.48 -5.53 -13.75
C PHE A 50 -5.30 -5.03 -15.20
N LEU A 51 -6.35 -5.12 -16.05
CA LEU A 51 -6.23 -4.77 -17.47
C LEU A 51 -5.75 -3.33 -17.68
N GLY A 52 -6.31 -2.37 -16.95
CA GLY A 52 -5.91 -0.96 -17.07
C GLY A 52 -4.45 -0.74 -16.67
N LEU A 53 -4.01 -1.37 -15.57
CA LEU A 53 -2.62 -1.25 -15.10
C LEU A 53 -1.64 -1.92 -16.06
N THR A 54 -1.98 -3.10 -16.59
CA THR A 54 -1.13 -3.81 -17.56
C THR A 54 -1.02 -3.06 -18.89
N GLN A 55 -2.10 -2.44 -19.37
CA GLN A 55 -2.05 -1.58 -20.55
C GLN A 55 -1.19 -0.33 -20.33
N ALA A 56 -1.27 0.29 -19.14
CA ALA A 56 -0.42 1.43 -18.79
C ALA A 56 1.06 1.04 -18.73
N LEU A 57 1.38 -0.11 -18.12
CA LEU A 57 2.74 -0.67 -18.04
C LEU A 57 3.37 -1.01 -19.41
N GLN A 58 2.54 -1.23 -20.44
CA GLN A 58 3.02 -1.48 -21.80
C GLN A 58 3.36 -0.19 -22.56
N ARG A 59 2.61 0.90 -22.29
CA ARG A 59 2.64 2.12 -23.11
C ARG A 59 3.45 3.26 -22.49
N ALA A 60 3.53 3.31 -21.17
CA ALA A 60 4.17 4.40 -20.46
C ALA A 60 5.69 4.30 -20.45
N THR A 61 6.34 5.45 -20.35
CA THR A 61 7.75 5.58 -19.97
C THR A 61 7.89 5.49 -18.45
N ILE A 62 9.12 5.34 -17.94
CA ILE A 62 9.35 5.33 -16.50
C ILE A 62 9.03 6.67 -15.83
N ASP A 63 9.25 7.77 -16.55
CA ASP A 63 9.08 9.13 -16.03
C ASP A 63 7.60 9.50 -15.91
N ASP A 64 6.79 9.08 -16.90
CA ASP A 64 5.35 9.36 -16.95
C ASP A 64 4.51 8.40 -16.10
N PHE A 65 5.12 7.32 -15.59
CA PHE A 65 4.39 6.31 -14.84
C PHE A 65 4.37 6.63 -13.34
N GLU A 66 3.17 6.78 -12.79
CA GLU A 66 2.95 7.10 -11.38
C GLU A 66 3.18 5.91 -10.44
N LYS A 67 3.33 6.19 -9.14
CA LYS A 67 3.50 5.15 -8.12
C LYS A 67 2.17 4.46 -7.78
N HIS A 68 2.15 3.14 -7.90
CA HIS A 68 1.01 2.28 -7.58
C HIS A 68 1.39 1.31 -6.45
N LEU A 69 0.45 1.06 -5.54
CA LEU A 69 0.56 0.04 -4.49
C LEU A 69 -0.64 -0.91 -4.61
N VAL A 70 -0.34 -2.19 -4.80
CA VAL A 70 -1.33 -3.24 -4.99
C VAL A 70 -1.35 -4.12 -3.76
N TYR A 71 -2.41 -4.05 -2.96
CA TYR A 71 -2.59 -4.97 -1.84
C TYR A 71 -3.27 -6.26 -2.30
N VAL A 72 -2.74 -7.39 -1.84
CA VAL A 72 -3.34 -8.72 -2.00
C VAL A 72 -3.26 -9.49 -0.68
N PRO A 73 -4.21 -10.40 -0.41
CA PRO A 73 -4.37 -11.00 0.91
C PRO A 73 -3.23 -11.94 1.33
N ILE A 74 -2.62 -12.67 0.38
CA ILE A 74 -1.65 -13.74 0.69
C ILE A 74 -0.39 -13.66 -0.15
N LYS A 75 0.72 -14.18 0.40
CA LYS A 75 2.04 -14.17 -0.26
C LYS A 75 2.05 -14.83 -1.64
N ASN A 76 1.27 -15.90 -1.83
CA ASN A 76 1.23 -16.60 -3.12
C ASN A 76 0.62 -15.70 -4.20
N GLN A 77 -0.43 -14.95 -3.86
CA GLN A 77 -1.05 -13.97 -4.76
C GLN A 77 -0.13 -12.77 -5.03
N VAL A 78 0.68 -12.34 -4.04
CA VAL A 78 1.72 -11.32 -4.27
C VAL A 78 2.62 -11.77 -5.42
N MET A 79 3.13 -12.99 -5.34
CA MET A 79 4.06 -13.51 -6.34
C MET A 79 3.38 -13.74 -7.70
N GLU A 80 2.13 -14.17 -7.71
CA GLU A 80 1.33 -14.34 -8.93
C GLU A 80 1.10 -13.00 -9.66
N VAL A 81 0.58 -12.00 -8.94
CA VAL A 81 0.33 -10.66 -9.49
C VAL A 81 1.64 -10.00 -9.91
N TRP A 82 2.68 -10.06 -9.08
CA TRP A 82 4.00 -9.51 -9.42
C TRP A 82 4.55 -10.09 -10.74
N ARG A 83 4.52 -11.42 -10.90
CA ARG A 83 4.96 -12.07 -12.14
C ARG A 83 4.07 -11.69 -13.33
N MET A 84 2.76 -11.59 -13.13
CA MET A 84 1.82 -11.20 -14.18
C MET A 84 2.09 -9.77 -14.66
N LEU A 85 2.29 -8.82 -13.76
CA LEU A 85 2.61 -7.43 -14.09
C LEU A 85 3.96 -7.32 -14.81
N ARG A 86 5.01 -7.97 -14.31
CA ARG A 86 6.35 -7.95 -14.96
C ARG A 86 6.36 -8.54 -16.37
N ARG A 87 5.51 -9.55 -16.65
CA ARG A 87 5.37 -10.14 -17.98
C ARG A 87 4.74 -9.18 -18.99
N HIS A 88 3.83 -8.32 -18.55
CA HIS A 88 3.17 -7.35 -19.42
C HIS A 88 3.93 -6.02 -19.50
N ALA A 89 4.82 -5.72 -18.55
CA ALA A 89 5.56 -4.47 -18.54
C ALA A 89 6.56 -4.36 -19.70
N SER A 90 6.71 -3.13 -20.18
CA SER A 90 7.82 -2.76 -21.08
C SER A 90 9.16 -3.06 -20.41
N PRO A 91 10.24 -3.30 -21.18
CA PRO A 91 11.56 -3.55 -20.60
C PRO A 91 12.01 -2.48 -19.60
N ALA A 92 11.70 -1.21 -19.88
CA ALA A 92 12.04 -0.07 -19.01
C ALA A 92 11.31 -0.10 -17.65
N LEU A 93 10.05 -0.55 -17.62
CA LEU A 93 9.24 -0.60 -16.40
C LEU A 93 9.32 -1.92 -15.66
N ARG A 94 9.85 -2.98 -16.28
CA ARG A 94 9.91 -4.33 -15.70
C ARG A 94 10.66 -4.38 -14.36
N ASP A 95 11.71 -3.60 -14.21
CA ASP A 95 12.53 -3.57 -12.99
C ASP A 95 12.04 -2.53 -11.97
N ALA A 96 11.10 -1.66 -12.38
CA ALA A 96 10.38 -0.76 -11.51
C ALA A 96 9.17 -1.44 -10.80
N ILE A 97 9.01 -2.77 -10.93
CA ILE A 97 7.93 -3.54 -10.32
C ILE A 97 8.51 -4.51 -9.29
N SER A 98 8.15 -4.30 -8.02
CA SER A 98 8.63 -5.12 -6.90
C SER A 98 7.49 -5.71 -6.08
N TYR A 99 7.83 -6.52 -5.09
CA TYR A 99 6.89 -7.15 -4.18
C TYR A 99 7.30 -6.98 -2.72
N PHE A 100 6.31 -7.08 -1.82
CA PHE A 100 6.52 -6.97 -0.37
C PHE A 100 5.63 -7.94 0.41
N HIS A 101 6.24 -8.88 1.14
CA HIS A 101 5.51 -9.76 2.06
C HIS A 101 6.32 -10.13 3.29
N SER A 102 5.65 -10.66 4.32
CA SER A 102 6.25 -10.96 5.62
C SER A 102 7.46 -11.89 5.57
N SER A 103 7.50 -12.85 4.64
CA SER A 103 8.60 -13.82 4.49
C SER A 103 9.89 -13.25 3.87
N MET A 104 9.93 -11.97 3.48
CA MET A 104 11.18 -11.35 3.02
C MET A 104 12.11 -11.06 4.22
N SER A 105 13.43 -11.17 4.00
CA SER A 105 14.41 -10.76 5.00
C SER A 105 14.31 -9.25 5.28
N SER A 106 14.67 -8.84 6.50
CA SER A 106 14.63 -7.43 6.91
C SER A 106 15.47 -6.52 6.01
N SER A 107 16.63 -7.01 5.56
CA SER A 107 17.49 -6.30 4.60
C SER A 107 16.77 -6.06 3.26
N MET A 108 16.11 -7.08 2.70
CA MET A 108 15.34 -6.91 1.46
C MET A 108 14.14 -5.99 1.63
N LYS A 109 13.41 -6.09 2.75
CA LYS A 109 12.31 -5.18 3.06
C LYS A 109 12.77 -3.72 3.10
N GLY A 110 13.91 -3.46 3.76
CA GLY A 110 14.51 -2.12 3.81
C GLY A 110 14.88 -1.59 2.43
N LYS A 111 15.53 -2.41 1.60
CA LYS A 111 15.90 -2.04 0.22
C LYS A 111 14.68 -1.71 -0.65
N VAL A 112 13.66 -2.56 -0.64
CA VAL A 112 12.44 -2.35 -1.44
C VAL A 112 11.68 -1.12 -0.96
N LEU A 113 11.58 -0.91 0.35
CA LEU A 113 10.92 0.27 0.91
C LEU A 113 11.65 1.56 0.51
N ALA A 114 12.98 1.59 0.62
CA ALA A 114 13.78 2.74 0.21
C ALA A 114 13.62 3.03 -1.28
N ALA A 115 13.68 1.98 -2.12
CA ALA A 115 13.52 2.10 -3.57
C ALA A 115 12.13 2.59 -3.98
N TYR A 116 11.06 2.15 -3.30
CA TYR A 116 9.69 2.63 -3.51
C TYR A 116 9.50 4.09 -3.07
N LYS A 117 10.06 4.46 -1.91
CA LYS A 117 10.05 5.86 -1.44
C LYS A 117 10.76 6.78 -2.42
N ALA A 118 11.93 6.37 -2.93
CA ALA A 118 12.71 7.10 -3.91
C ALA A 118 12.08 7.14 -5.32
N GLY A 119 11.01 6.38 -5.57
CA GLY A 119 10.32 6.35 -6.88
C GLY A 119 10.98 5.47 -7.94
N THR A 120 12.08 4.78 -7.62
CA THR A 120 12.71 3.79 -8.52
C THR A 120 11.84 2.55 -8.70
N ILE A 121 11.14 2.10 -7.65
CA ILE A 121 10.03 1.16 -7.78
C ILE A 121 8.75 1.98 -7.97
N LYS A 122 8.09 1.78 -9.10
CA LYS A 122 6.83 2.42 -9.45
C LYS A 122 5.62 1.58 -9.05
N VAL A 123 5.71 0.25 -9.12
CA VAL A 123 4.61 -0.64 -8.69
C VAL A 123 5.10 -1.56 -7.59
N LEU A 124 4.42 -1.53 -6.45
CA LEU A 124 4.67 -2.44 -5.35
C LEU A 124 3.47 -3.36 -5.11
N VAL A 125 3.66 -4.67 -5.23
CA VAL A 125 2.64 -5.67 -4.90
C VAL A 125 2.88 -6.18 -3.48
N ALA A 126 1.95 -5.95 -2.57
CA ALA A 126 2.16 -6.15 -1.15
C ALA A 126 1.04 -6.91 -0.45
N THR A 127 1.37 -7.51 0.68
CA THR A 127 0.38 -7.86 1.71
C THR A 127 0.24 -6.73 2.73
N VAL A 128 -0.71 -6.85 3.66
CA VAL A 128 -0.88 -5.93 4.80
C VAL A 128 0.41 -5.70 5.62
N ALA A 129 1.39 -6.61 5.52
CA ALA A 129 2.70 -6.46 6.15
C ALA A 129 3.45 -5.19 5.71
N PHE A 130 3.11 -4.57 4.57
CA PHE A 130 3.70 -3.31 4.14
C PHE A 130 3.20 -2.11 4.95
N GLY A 131 1.91 -2.08 5.32
CA GLY A 131 1.27 -0.94 5.98
C GLY A 131 1.78 -0.64 7.39
N MET A 132 2.41 -1.62 8.06
CA MET A 132 3.06 -1.41 9.36
C MET A 132 4.46 -0.79 9.26
N VAL A 133 5.10 -0.85 8.08
CA VAL A 133 6.53 -0.54 7.90
C VAL A 133 6.75 0.66 6.99
N GLY A 134 5.78 1.02 6.14
CA GLY A 134 5.90 2.10 5.18
C GLY A 134 4.83 3.17 5.31
N GLU A 135 5.23 4.44 5.37
CA GLU A 135 4.36 5.56 5.04
C GLU A 135 4.06 5.54 3.53
N PRO A 136 2.80 5.35 3.10
CA PRO A 136 2.48 5.28 1.69
C PRO A 136 2.43 6.68 1.09
N SER A 137 3.35 6.97 0.18
CA SER A 137 3.22 8.04 -0.83
C SER A 137 2.72 7.48 -2.18
N ALA A 138 1.86 6.46 -2.10
CA ALA A 138 1.25 5.83 -3.27
C ALA A 138 0.15 6.75 -3.82
N ILE A 139 0.10 6.88 -5.15
CA ILE A 139 -0.91 7.70 -5.83
C ILE A 139 -2.17 6.87 -6.09
N CYS A 140 -2.00 5.58 -6.39
CA CYS A 140 -3.10 4.65 -6.62
C CYS A 140 -2.98 3.38 -5.76
N LEU A 141 -4.10 3.00 -5.13
CA LEU A 141 -4.22 1.81 -4.29
C LEU A 141 -5.21 0.81 -4.90
N TYR A 142 -4.80 -0.44 -5.04
CA TYR A 142 -5.68 -1.56 -5.37
C TYR A 142 -5.83 -2.43 -4.13
N LYS A 143 -7.06 -2.79 -3.78
CA LYS A 143 -7.38 -3.64 -2.62
C LYS A 143 -8.25 -4.82 -3.05
#